data_AF-A0A1I1AR80-F1
#
_entry.id   AF-A0A1I1AR80-F1
#
_cell.length_a   1.000
_cell.length_b   1.000
_cell.length_c   1.000
_cell.angle_alpha   90.00
_cell.angle_beta   90.00
_cell.angle_gamma   90.00
#
_symmetry.space_group_name_H-M   'P 1'
#
loop_
_entity.id
_entity.type
_entity.pdbx_description
1 polymer ?
#
loop_
_entity_poly.entity_id
_entity_poly.type
_entity_poly.pdbx_seq_one_letter_code
_entity_poly.pdbx_strand_id
1 'polypeptide(L)' 'MHYARWLVNHGEPQGQEPITPVRAAVVRSDLYDGSTITLPVLAVAKAPGWVCVQQTVDPSRQWLAWIPADRVHPR' A
#
# COMPACT_ATOMS: atom_id res chain seq x y z
N MET A 1 13.77 -10.78 9.94
CA MET A 1 13.30 -9.50 10.54
C MET A 1 11.79 -9.42 10.39
N HIS A 2 11.08 -8.97 11.43
CA HIS A 2 9.61 -8.98 11.53
C HIS A 2 8.88 -8.17 10.43
N TYR A 3 9.59 -7.26 9.75
CA TYR A 3 9.06 -6.37 8.71
C TYR A 3 9.35 -6.82 7.28
N ALA A 4 10.08 -7.93 7.08
CA ALA A 4 10.51 -8.38 5.75
C ALA A 4 9.37 -8.51 4.72
N ARG A 5 8.14 -8.79 5.18
CA ARG A 5 6.96 -8.98 4.32
C ARG A 5 6.16 -7.71 4.06
N TRP A 6 6.55 -6.59 4.64
CA TRP A 6 5.73 -5.39 4.66
C TRP A 6 6.15 -4.48 3.53
N LEU A 7 5.17 -3.92 2.81
CA LEU A 7 5.41 -2.88 1.81
C LEU A 7 6.18 -1.73 2.44
N VAL A 8 7.23 -1.27 1.78
CA VAL A 8 7.95 -0.06 2.20
C VAL A 8 6.98 1.12 2.15
N ASN A 9 6.80 1.78 3.30
CA ASN A 9 6.01 3.00 3.40
C ASN A 9 6.90 4.20 3.08
N HIS A 10 6.47 5.04 2.14
CA HIS A 10 7.23 6.21 1.67
C HIS A 10 6.97 7.48 2.49
N GLY A 11 6.26 7.36 3.60
CA GLY A 11 5.90 8.48 4.47
C GLY A 11 4.51 9.04 4.16
N GLU A 12 4.04 9.89 5.06
CA GLU A 12 2.66 10.39 5.02
C GLU A 12 2.56 11.69 4.18
N PRO A 13 1.82 11.69 3.07
CA PRO A 13 1.66 12.86 2.21
C PRO A 13 0.64 13.87 2.77
N GLN A 14 0.72 15.12 2.30
CA GLN A 14 -0.30 16.14 2.57
C GLN A 14 -1.51 16.01 1.64
N GLY A 15 -2.67 16.52 2.07
CA GLY A 15 -3.90 16.54 1.25
C GLY A 15 -4.56 15.17 1.10
N GLN A 16 -4.64 14.42 2.19
CA GLN A 16 -5.19 13.07 2.20
C GLN A 16 -6.70 13.06 2.16
N GLU A 17 -7.26 12.17 1.36
CA GLU A 17 -8.70 11.92 1.27
C GLU A 17 -8.98 10.42 1.38
N PRO A 18 -9.93 10.00 2.23
CA PRO A 18 -10.35 8.60 2.28
C PRO A 18 -11.04 8.17 0.98
N ILE A 19 -10.88 6.91 0.62
CA ILE A 19 -11.58 6.28 -0.50
C ILE A 19 -12.74 5.46 0.07
N THR A 20 -13.99 5.89 -0.21
CA THR A 20 -15.21 5.23 0.28
C THR A 20 -16.16 4.85 -0.87
N PRO A 21 -16.58 3.58 -1.02
CA PRO A 21 -16.01 2.42 -0.32
C PRO A 21 -14.54 2.22 -0.70
N VAL A 22 -13.79 1.41 0.04
CA VAL A 22 -12.42 1.02 -0.35
C VAL A 22 -12.43 0.35 -1.73
N ARG A 23 -11.29 0.33 -2.42
CA ARG A 23 -11.17 -0.26 -3.77
C ARG A 23 -10.13 -1.36 -3.80
N ALA A 24 -10.41 -2.49 -4.46
CA ALA A 24 -9.41 -3.51 -4.71
C ALA A 24 -8.37 -2.99 -5.71
N ALA A 25 -7.10 -3.30 -5.46
CA ALA A 25 -5.99 -2.91 -6.31
C ALA A 25 -4.90 -3.98 -6.31
N VAL A 26 -3.95 -3.84 -7.22
CA VAL A 26 -2.69 -4.57 -7.27
C VAL A 26 -1.56 -3.57 -7.15
N VAL A 27 -0.61 -3.84 -6.26
CA VAL A 27 0.57 -3.00 -6.07
C VAL A 27 1.83 -3.76 -6.45
N ARG A 28 2.73 -3.11 -7.19
CA ARG A 28 4.12 -3.57 -7.40
C ARG A 28 5.07 -2.65 -6.64
N SER A 29 5.61 -3.12 -5.51
CA SER A 29 6.51 -2.31 -4.69
C SER A 29 7.53 -3.16 -3.94
N ASP A 30 8.45 -2.47 -3.28
CA ASP A 30 9.53 -3.05 -2.52
C ASP A 30 9.06 -3.40 -1.10
N LEU A 31 9.65 -4.45 -0.53
CA LEU A 31 9.50 -4.85 0.86
C LEU A 31 10.74 -4.43 1.66
N TYR A 32 10.64 -4.39 2.98
CA TYR A 32 11.78 -4.03 3.84
C TYR A 32 12.94 -5.03 3.81
N ASP A 33 12.79 -6.22 3.21
CA ASP A 33 13.92 -7.13 2.96
C ASP A 33 14.67 -6.85 1.65
N GLY A 34 14.26 -5.81 0.91
CA GLY A 34 14.86 -5.42 -0.36
C GLY A 34 14.32 -6.16 -1.58
N SER A 35 13.37 -7.09 -1.41
CA SER A 35 12.70 -7.74 -2.54
C SER A 35 11.58 -6.86 -3.13
N THR A 36 11.34 -6.99 -4.44
CA THR A 36 10.19 -6.39 -5.11
C THR A 36 9.11 -7.45 -5.34
N ILE A 37 7.87 -7.15 -4.98
CA ILE A 37 6.74 -8.08 -5.11
C ILE A 37 5.55 -7.40 -5.81
N THR A 38 4.66 -8.21 -6.38
CA THR A 38 3.33 -7.78 -6.83
C THR A 38 2.27 -8.49 -5.98
N LEU A 39 1.40 -7.76 -5.30
CA LEU A 39 0.37 -8.36 -4.44
C LEU A 39 -0.98 -7.61 -4.48
N PRO A 40 -2.10 -8.31 -4.23
CA PRO A 40 -3.41 -7.68 -4.10
C PRO A 40 -3.52 -6.91 -2.78
N VAL A 41 -4.11 -5.71 -2.83
CA VAL A 41 -4.29 -4.81 -1.69
C VAL A 41 -5.66 -4.12 -1.76
N LEU A 42 -6.02 -3.38 -0.71
CA LEU A 42 -7.13 -2.43 -0.75
C LEU A 42 -6.57 -1.00 -0.80
N ALA A 43 -6.97 -0.19 -1.76
CA ALA A 43 -6.77 1.26 -1.72
C ALA A 43 -7.80 1.88 -0.77
N VAL A 44 -7.31 2.56 0.27
CA VAL A 44 -8.12 3.08 1.38
C VAL A 44 -8.10 4.60 1.50
N ALA A 45 -7.06 5.26 0.98
CA ALA A 45 -6.97 6.70 0.87
C ALA A 45 -6.09 7.10 -0.32
N LYS A 46 -6.17 8.36 -0.72
CA LYS A 46 -5.35 8.96 -1.78
C LYS A 46 -4.83 10.32 -1.34
N ALA A 47 -3.74 10.74 -1.97
CA ALA A 47 -3.20 12.10 -1.92
C ALA A 47 -2.56 12.41 -3.29
N PRO A 48 -2.21 13.68 -3.61
CA PRO A 48 -1.60 14.01 -4.90
C PRO A 48 -0.34 13.17 -5.19
N GLY A 49 -0.42 12.26 -6.17
CA GLY A 49 0.67 11.35 -6.54
C GLY A 49 0.82 10.09 -5.68
N TRP A 50 -0.05 9.87 -4.69
CA TRP A 50 0.07 8.78 -3.72
C TRP A 50 -1.24 8.04 -3.50
N VAL A 51 -1.14 6.75 -3.22
CA VAL A 51 -2.25 5.90 -2.77
C VAL A 51 -1.85 5.21 -1.48
N CYS A 52 -2.70 5.30 -0.46
CA CYS A 52 -2.57 4.50 0.75
C CYS A 52 -3.22 3.15 0.51
N VAL A 53 -2.41 2.10 0.66
CA VAL A 53 -2.87 0.72 0.49
C VAL A 53 -2.85 -0.02 1.81
N GLN A 54 -3.84 -0.89 2.00
CA GLN A 54 -3.92 -1.85 3.08
C GLN A 54 -3.47 -3.22 2.58
N GLN A 55 -2.38 -3.71 3.16
CA GLN A 55 -1.83 -5.04 2.97
C GLN A 55 -2.21 -5.93 4.17
N THR A 56 -2.78 -7.11 3.90
CA THR A 56 -2.86 -8.19 4.90
C THR A 56 -1.50 -8.87 4.99
N VAL A 57 -0.79 -8.69 6.11
CA VAL A 57 0.53 -9.29 6.34
C VAL A 57 0.41 -10.70 6.93
N ASP A 58 -0.58 -10.89 7.79
CA ASP A 58 -1.04 -12.15 8.36
C ASP A 58 -2.54 -12.03 8.71
N PRO A 59 -3.24 -13.12 9.06
CA PRO A 59 -4.69 -13.07 9.28
C PRO A 59 -5.15 -12.09 10.37
N SER A 60 -4.29 -11.72 11.33
CA SER A 60 -4.62 -10.78 12.41
C SER A 60 -3.99 -9.41 12.24
N ARG A 61 -3.16 -9.20 11.22
CA ARG A 61 -2.39 -7.97 11.03
C ARG A 61 -2.55 -7.35 9.65
N GLN A 62 -2.91 -6.07 9.70
CA GLN A 62 -2.97 -5.20 8.54
C GLN A 62 -1.80 -4.20 8.61
N TRP A 63 -1.31 -3.83 7.43
CA TRP A 63 -0.29 -2.80 7.27
C TRP A 63 -0.78 -1.75 6.29
N LEU A 64 -0.59 -0.47 6.65
CA LEU A 64 -0.90 0.66 5.78
C LEU A 64 0.40 1.25 5.25
N ALA A 65 0.47 1.44 3.94
CA ALA A 65 1.62 2.05 3.29
C ALA A 65 1.16 3.06 2.25
N TRP A 66 1.79 4.24 2.25
CA TRP A 66 1.68 5.20 1.16
C TRP A 66 2.65 4.82 0.06
N ILE A 67 2.09 4.56 -1.13
CA ILE A 67 2.80 4.07 -2.31
C ILE A 67 2.62 5.09 -3.44
N PRO A 68 3.67 5.34 -4.26
CA PRO A 68 3.53 6.12 -5.48
C PRO A 68 2.37 5.59 -6.34
N ALA A 69 1.49 6.48 -6.81
CA ALA A 69 0.26 6.09 -7.49
C ALA A 69 0.50 5.32 -8.80
N ASP A 70 1.65 5.55 -9.45
CA ASP A 70 2.06 4.84 -10.67
C ASP A 70 2.39 3.35 -10.43
N ARG A 71 2.58 2.94 -9.17
CA ARG A 71 2.80 1.54 -8.75
C ARG A 71 1.52 0.81 -8.34
N VAL A 72 0.39 1.51 -8.29
CA VAL A 72 -0.91 0.97 -7.85
C VAL A 72 -1.87 0.92 -9.03
N HIS A 73 -2.33 -0.27 -9.37
CA HIS A 73 -3.22 -0.50 -10.50
C HIS A 73 -4.59 -0.99 -10.02
N PRO A 74 -5.70 -0.48 -10.58
CA PRO A 74 -7.02 -1.05 -10.34
C PRO A 74 -7.05 -2.54 -10.69
N ARG A 75 -7.81 -3.31 -9.90
CA ARG A 75 -8.03 -4.74 -10.13
C ARG A 75 -9.35 -4.98 -10.87
#